data_AF-A0A2V0QCD4-F1
#
_entry.id   AF-A0A2V0QCD4-F1
#
_cell.length_a   1.000
_cell.length_b   1.000
_cell.length_c   1.000
_cell.angle_alpha   90.00
_cell.angle_beta   90.00
_cell.angle_gamma   90.00
#
_symmetry.space_group_name_H-M   'P 1'
#
loop_
_entity.id
_entity.type
_entity.pdbx_description
1 polymer ?
#
loop_
_entity_poly.entity_id
_entity_poly.type
_entity_poly.pdbx_seq_one_letter_code
_entity_poly.pdbx_strand_id
1 'polypeptide(L)' 'MRYCPRAVALKGGRIHYDGPAQDLSKPFLNDLYGADEDASLMITERSRRVRQKPRLALAKV' A
#
# COMPACT_ATOMS: atom_id res chain seq x y z
N MET A 1 5.08 19.55 10.86
CA MET A 1 4.50 18.72 9.79
C MET A 1 5.60 18.43 8.77
N ARG A 2 5.84 17.17 8.38
CA ARG A 2 6.93 16.82 7.42
C ARG A 2 6.52 17.01 5.94
N TYR A 3 5.23 17.19 5.68
CA TYR A 3 4.62 17.25 4.35
C TYR A 3 3.53 18.34 4.28
N CYS A 4 2.83 18.40 3.15
CA CYS A 4 1.75 19.35 2.87
C CYS A 4 0.61 19.29 3.92
N PRO A 5 0.03 20.45 4.30
CA PRO A 5 -1.07 20.50 5.25
C PRO A 5 -2.40 20.01 4.66
N ARG A 6 -2.55 20.06 3.33
CA ARG A 6 -3.74 19.66 2.58
C ARG A 6 -3.39 18.57 1.57
N ALA A 7 -4.30 17.64 1.34
CA ALA A 7 -4.16 16.53 0.41
C ALA A 7 -5.46 16.30 -0.36
N VAL A 8 -5.31 15.83 -1.60
CA VAL A 8 -6.41 15.51 -2.52
C VAL A 8 -6.25 14.07 -2.98
N ALA A 9 -7.24 13.21 -2.73
CA ALA A 9 -7.25 11.82 -3.17
C ALA A 9 -8.07 11.69 -4.46
N LEU A 10 -7.45 11.13 -5.49
CA LEU A 10 -8.07 10.89 -6.80
C LEU A 10 -8.33 9.40 -7.02
N LYS A 11 -9.49 9.04 -7.57
CA LYS A 11 -9.81 7.70 -8.05
C LYS A 11 -10.65 7.82 -9.32
N GLY A 12 -10.28 7.10 -10.39
CA GLY A 12 -10.99 7.17 -11.68
C GLY A 12 -11.07 8.57 -12.29
N GLY A 13 -10.06 9.42 -12.07
CA GLY A 13 -10.05 10.82 -12.56
C GLY A 13 -10.97 11.78 -11.79
N ARG A 14 -11.56 11.34 -10.67
CA ARG A 14 -12.43 12.15 -9.82
C ARG A 14 -11.79 12.37 -8.46
N ILE A 15 -12.15 13.48 -7.81
CA ILE A 15 -11.75 13.78 -6.42
C ILE A 15 -12.67 13.02 -5.47
N HIS A 16 -12.09 12.16 -4.65
CA HIS A 16 -12.81 11.41 -3.61
C HIS A 16 -12.53 11.93 -2.20
N TYR A 17 -11.45 12.70 -2.03
CA TYR A 17 -11.14 13.38 -0.79
C TYR A 17 -10.38 14.67 -1.08
N ASP A 18 -10.67 15.71 -0.33
CA ASP A 18 -9.96 16.98 -0.36
C ASP A 18 -10.02 17.60 1.04
N GLY A 19 -8.87 17.68 1.73
CA GLY A 19 -8.85 18.12 3.12
C GLY A 19 -7.49 18.01 3.81
N PRO A 20 -7.45 18.12 5.14
CA PRO A 20 -6.23 18.06 5.93
C PRO A 20 -5.49 16.73 5.79
N ALA A 21 -4.18 16.78 5.51
CA ALA A 21 -3.39 15.55 5.37
C ALA A 21 -3.35 14.69 6.65
N GLN A 22 -3.63 15.28 7.81
CA GLN A 22 -3.74 14.57 9.09
C GLN A 22 -4.96 13.65 9.19
N ASP A 23 -6.01 13.89 8.40
CA ASP A 23 -7.24 13.09 8.43
C ASP A 23 -7.14 11.88 7.48
N LEU A 24 -6.12 11.85 6.60
CA LEU A 24 -5.76 10.73 5.75
C LEU A 24 -5.14 9.59 6.57
N SER A 25 -6.01 8.83 7.22
CA SER A 25 -5.65 7.66 8.00
C SER A 25 -5.52 6.41 7.11
N LYS A 26 -4.76 5.40 7.59
CA LYS A 26 -4.67 4.08 6.94
C LYS A 26 -6.03 3.43 6.67
N PRO A 27 -6.99 3.37 7.62
CA PRO A 27 -8.30 2.80 7.34
C PRO A 27 -9.04 3.59 6.25
N PHE A 28 -9.00 4.93 6.30
CA PHE A 28 -9.64 5.76 5.29
C PHE A 28 -9.04 5.55 3.88
N LEU A 29 -7.72 5.40 3.79
CA LEU A 29 -7.06 5.03 2.53
C LEU A 29 -7.46 3.64 2.03
N ASN A 30 -7.68 2.69 2.92
CA ASN A 30 -8.18 1.36 2.56
C ASN A 30 -9.64 1.41 2.08
N ASP A 31 -10.49 2.25 2.68
CA ASP A 31 -11.86 2.45 2.17
C ASP A 31 -11.86 3.10 0.78
N LEU A 32 -10.97 4.05 0.52
CA LEU A 32 -10.83 4.70 -0.79
C LEU A 32 -10.27 3.76 -1.87
N TYR A 33 -9.19 3.05 -1.57
CA TYR A 33 -8.37 2.34 -2.56
C TYR A 33 -8.29 0.82 -2.37
N GLY A 34 -8.50 0.31 -1.15
CA GLY A 34 -8.36 -1.11 -0.79
C GLY A 34 -9.61 -1.96 -0.99
N ALA A 35 -10.77 -1.34 -1.21
CA ALA A 35 -12.00 -2.04 -1.59
C ALA A 35 -12.01 -2.53 -3.05
N ASP A 36 -10.98 -2.20 -3.84
CA ASP A 36 -10.82 -2.64 -5.23
C ASP A 36 -9.93 -3.89 -5.28
N GLU A 37 -10.45 -4.99 -5.82
CA GLU A 37 -9.76 -6.28 -5.95
C GLU A 37 -8.48 -6.19 -6.83
N ASP A 38 -8.40 -5.16 -7.70
CA ASP A 38 -7.26 -4.89 -8.58
C ASP A 38 -5.97 -4.52 -7.83
N ALA A 39 -6.08 -3.78 -6.71
CA ALA A 39 -4.93 -3.38 -5.89
C ALA A 39 -4.30 -4.55 -5.12
N SER A 40 -5.08 -5.62 -4.85
CA SER A 40 -4.59 -6.81 -4.14
C SER A 40 -3.52 -7.57 -4.93
N LEU A 41 -3.52 -7.46 -6.26
CA LEU A 41 -2.54 -8.13 -7.11
C LEU A 41 -1.13 -7.50 -7.01
N MET A 42 -1.00 -6.25 -6.57
CA MET A 42 0.32 -5.59 -6.44
C MET A 42 1.00 -5.85 -5.07
N ILE A 43 0.24 -6.19 -4.02
CA ILE A 43 0.79 -6.41 -2.66
C ILE A 43 1.35 -7.84 -2.49
N THR A 44 0.81 -8.82 -3.22
CA THR A 44 1.25 -10.22 -3.13
C THR A 44 2.70 -10.41 -3.61
N GLU A 45 3.13 -9.66 -4.63
CA GLU A 45 4.46 -9.76 -5.25
C GLU A 45 5.61 -9.31 -4.33
N ARG A 46 5.43 -8.21 -3.57
CA ARG A 46 6.47 -7.67 -2.67
C ARG A 46 6.65 -8.51 -1.41
N SER A 47 5.55 -9.06 -0.88
CA SER A 47 5.57 -9.86 0.35
C SER A 47 6.18 -11.25 0.13
N ARG A 48 6.05 -11.82 -1.07
CA ARG A 48 6.61 -13.14 -1.41
C ARG A 48 8.15 -13.11 -1.50
N ARG A 49 8.73 -12.02 -2.01
CA ARG A 49 10.19 -11.87 -2.14
C ARG A 49 10.92 -11.79 -0.79
N VAL A 50 10.32 -11.19 0.23
CA VAL A 50 10.95 -11.05 1.56
C VAL A 50 10.94 -12.36 2.36
N ARG A 51 9.99 -13.26 2.10
CA ARG A 51 9.85 -14.54 2.83
C ARG A 51 10.71 -15.69 2.30
N GLN A 52 11.30 -15.56 1.11
CA GLN A 52 12.14 -16.60 0.54
C GLN A 52 13.56 -16.51 1.11
N LYS A 53 13.73 -16.91 2.39
CA LYS A 53 15.06 -17.22 2.92
C LYS A 53 15.62 -18.38 2.08
N PRO A 54 16.77 -18.25 1.41
CA PRO A 54 17.40 -19.40 0.77
C PRO A 54 17.72 -20.40 1.88
N ARG A 55 17.15 -21.59 1.80
CA ARG A 55 17.57 -22.70 2.67
C ARG A 55 19.00 -23.03 2.25
N LEU A 56 19.97 -22.62 3.05
CA LEU A 56 21.35 -23.05 2.94
C LEU A 56 21.35 -24.58 3.01
N ALA A 57 21.51 -25.24 1.87
CA ALA A 57 21.73 -26.68 1.83
C ALA A 57 23.14 -26.93 2.38
N LEU A 58 23.23 -27.63 3.52
CA LEU A 58 24.50 -28.16 3.99
C LEU A 58 24.94 -29.23 2.98
N ALA A 59 25.93 -28.92 2.16
CA ALA A 59 26.64 -29.95 1.41
C ALA A 59 27.39 -30.83 2.42
N LYS A 60 27.07 -32.12 2.46
CA LYS A 60 27.83 -33.10 3.23
C LYS A 60 28.72 -33.88 2.26
N VAL A 61 30.03 -33.74 2.49
CA VAL A 61 31.14 -34.49 1.90
C VAL A 61 31.07 -35.95 2.34
#